data_AF-A0A2M8NM57-F1
#
_entry.id   AF-A0A2M8NM57-F1
#
_cell.length_a   1.000
_cell.length_b   1.000
_cell.length_c   1.000
_cell.angle_alpha   90.00
_cell.angle_beta   90.00
_cell.angle_gamma   90.00
#
_symmetry.space_group_name_H-M   'P 1'
#
loop_
_entity.id
_entity.type
_entity.pdbx_description
1 polymer ?
#
loop_
_entity_poly.entity_id
_entity_poly.type
_entity_poly.pdbx_seq_one_letter_code
_entity_poly.pdbx_strand_id
1 'polypeptide(L)'
;MDRETAWGIVCEFVQSDSLRKHMLAVECAMRAYARHYGEDVENWGLVGLLHDFDWEIHPTLEQHPMDGAPILRERGLSEEDIRTILSHG
;
A
#
# COMPACT_ATOMS: atom_id res chain seq x y z
N MET A 1 -6.98 2.24 9.81
CA MET A 1 -7.73 2.15 8.53
C MET A 1 -8.14 0.70 8.32
N ASP A 2 -9.31 0.42 7.74
CA ASP A 2 -9.70 -0.93 7.34
C ASP A 2 -9.35 -1.23 5.87
N ARG A 3 -9.38 -2.52 5.50
CA ARG A 3 -9.02 -3.00 4.16
C ARG A 3 -9.92 -2.43 3.07
N GLU A 4 -11.21 -2.22 3.34
CA GLU A 4 -12.15 -1.71 2.34
C GLU A 4 -11.82 -0.26 1.97
N THR A 5 -11.50 0.56 2.96
CA THR A 5 -11.01 1.93 2.79
C THR A 5 -9.71 1.95 2.00
N ALA A 6 -8.74 1.08 2.34
CA ALA A 6 -7.48 0.96 1.61
C ALA A 6 -7.69 0.55 0.14
N TRP A 7 -8.62 -0.38 -0.12
CA TRP A 7 -8.98 -0.77 -1.48
C TRP A 7 -9.65 0.36 -2.26
N GLY A 8 -10.44 1.20 -1.59
CA GLY A 8 -11.00 2.42 -2.16
C GLY A 8 -9.90 3.37 -2.66
N ILE A 9 -8.84 3.57 -1.88
CA ILE A 9 -7.67 4.38 -2.27
C ILE A 9 -7.00 3.79 -3.52
N VAL A 10 -6.75 2.48 -3.54
CA VAL A 10 -6.16 1.81 -4.72
C VAL A 10 -7.05 2.00 -5.95
N CYS A 11 -8.36 1.81 -5.83
CA CYS A 11 -9.28 2.00 -6.96
C CYS A 11 -9.34 3.45 -7.46
N GLU A 12 -9.11 4.42 -6.58
CA GLU A 12 -9.09 5.85 -6.91
C GLU A 12 -7.85 6.23 -7.73
N PHE A 13 -6.66 5.79 -7.32
CA PHE A 13 -5.39 6.23 -7.92
C PHE A 13 -4.81 5.26 -8.95
N VAL A 14 -5.16 3.98 -8.88
CA VAL A 14 -4.69 2.95 -9.82
C VAL A 14 -5.83 2.58 -10.74
N GLN A 15 -5.75 2.89 -12.03
CA GLN A 15 -6.75 2.51 -13.03
C GLN A 15 -6.38 1.26 -13.83
N SER A 16 -5.09 0.92 -13.88
CA SER A 16 -4.59 -0.29 -14.54
C SER A 16 -5.03 -1.56 -13.82
N ASP A 17 -5.70 -2.46 -14.56
CA ASP A 17 -6.09 -3.77 -14.06
C ASP A 17 -4.87 -4.64 -13.68
N SER A 18 -3.77 -4.54 -14.43
CA SER A 18 -2.55 -5.30 -14.09
C SER A 18 -1.93 -4.79 -12.79
N LEU A 19 -1.95 -3.48 -12.56
CA LEU A 19 -1.38 -2.90 -11.35
C LEU A 19 -2.26 -3.17 -10.14
N ARG A 20 -3.60 -3.09 -10.27
CA ARG A 20 -4.54 -3.54 -9.22
C ARG A 20 -4.31 -5.02 -8.84
N LYS A 21 -4.10 -5.89 -9.82
CA LYS A 21 -3.78 -7.31 -9.59
C LYS A 21 -2.44 -7.49 -8.87
N HIS A 22 -1.43 -6.68 -9.18
CA HIS A 22 -0.17 -6.64 -8.45
C HIS A 22 -0.38 -6.26 -6.98
N MET A 23 -1.15 -5.20 -6.68
CA MET A 23 -1.46 -4.83 -5.30
C MET A 23 -2.10 -5.97 -4.51
N LEU A 24 -3.09 -6.65 -5.10
CA LEU A 24 -3.77 -7.79 -4.48
C LEU A 24 -2.83 -8.99 -4.28
N ALA A 25 -1.91 -9.23 -5.22
CA ALA A 25 -0.92 -10.30 -5.10
C ALA A 25 0.08 -10.01 -3.98
N VAL A 26 0.57 -8.78 -3.87
CA VAL A 26 1.50 -8.35 -2.81
C VAL A 26 0.80 -8.38 -1.46
N GLU A 27 -0.44 -7.89 -1.35
CA GLU A 27 -1.26 -8.06 -0.14
C GLU A 27 -1.31 -9.53 0.30
N CYS A 28 -1.61 -10.44 -0.64
CA CYS A 28 -1.70 -11.87 -0.34
C CYS A 28 -0.37 -12.42 0.20
N ALA A 29 0.75 -12.06 -0.44
CA ALA A 29 2.08 -12.45 -0.02
C ALA A 29 2.43 -11.90 1.38
N MET A 30 2.18 -10.63 1.63
CA MET A 30 2.45 -9.98 2.92
C MET A 30 1.65 -10.62 4.06
N ARG A 31 0.38 -10.95 3.81
CA ARG A 31 -0.45 -11.70 4.78
C ARG A 31 0.09 -13.09 5.06
N ALA A 32 0.64 -13.78 4.06
CA ALA A 32 1.26 -15.08 4.23
C ALA A 32 2.55 -14.99 5.06
N TYR A 33 3.41 -14.00 4.77
CA TYR A 33 4.63 -13.76 5.55
C TYR A 33 4.32 -13.34 6.98
N ALA A 34 3.36 -12.46 7.21
CA ALA A 34 2.96 -12.06 8.56
C ALA A 34 2.54 -13.27 9.41
N ARG A 35 1.74 -14.19 8.85
CA ARG A 35 1.40 -15.45 9.54
C ARG A 35 2.62 -16.31 9.84
N HIS A 36 3.55 -16.41 8.89
CA HIS A 36 4.76 -17.21 9.06
C HIS A 36 5.66 -16.67 10.18
N TYR A 37 5.79 -15.34 10.28
CA TYR A 37 6.63 -14.68 11.28
C TYR A 37 5.91 -14.36 12.60
N GLY A 38 4.60 -14.60 12.69
CA GLY A 38 3.80 -14.32 13.90
C GLY A 38 3.47 -12.84 14.09
N GLU A 39 3.41 -12.09 12.99
CA GLU A 39 3.12 -10.66 12.94
C GLU A 39 1.62 -10.38 12.69
N ASP A 40 1.22 -9.10 12.78
CA ASP A 40 -0.14 -8.66 12.47
C ASP A 40 -0.47 -8.78 10.98
N VAL A 41 -1.29 -9.78 10.66
CA VAL A 41 -1.71 -10.11 9.29
C VAL A 41 -2.50 -8.99 8.63
N GLU A 42 -3.34 -8.28 9.38
CA GLU A 42 -4.18 -7.22 8.81
C GLU A 42 -3.34 -5.99 8.52
N ASN A 43 -2.43 -5.62 9.44
CA ASN A 43 -1.51 -4.51 9.26
C ASN A 43 -0.59 -4.73 8.04
N TRP A 44 0.10 -5.87 7.96
CA TRP A 44 0.96 -6.19 6.83
C TRP A 44 0.18 -6.34 5.51
N GLY A 45 -1.08 -6.79 5.58
CA GLY A 45 -1.98 -6.78 4.43
C GLY A 45 -2.26 -5.37 3.91
N LEU A 46 -2.51 -4.40 4.79
CA LEU A 46 -2.71 -2.99 4.40
C LEU A 46 -1.46 -2.39 3.77
N VAL A 47 -0.29 -2.60 4.38
CA VAL A 47 1.00 -2.13 3.84
C VAL A 47 1.24 -2.68 2.44
N GLY A 48 1.07 -4.00 2.26
CA GLY A 48 1.23 -4.64 0.95
C GLY A 48 0.22 -4.17 -0.09
N LEU A 49 -1.02 -3.90 0.32
CA LEU A 49 -2.07 -3.42 -0.59
C LEU A 49 -1.81 -2.00 -1.08
N LEU A 50 -1.25 -1.14 -0.23
CA LEU A 50 -1.10 0.29 -0.48
C LEU A 50 0.29 0.68 -1.02
N HIS A 51 1.28 -0.21 -1.01
CA HIS A 51 2.68 0.18 -1.27
C HIS A 51 2.88 1.02 -2.54
N ASP A 52 2.27 0.61 -3.65
CA ASP A 52 2.41 1.22 -4.98
C ASP A 52 1.18 2.04 -5.42
N PHE A 53 0.29 2.42 -4.49
CA PHE A 53 -1.00 3.04 -4.84
C PHE A 53 -0.87 4.33 -5.66
N ASP A 54 0.22 5.07 -5.49
CA ASP A 54 0.46 6.36 -6.13
C ASP A 54 1.28 6.26 -7.43
N TRP A 55 1.70 5.06 -7.84
CA TRP A 55 2.58 4.88 -9.01
C TRP A 55 2.03 5.53 -10.29
N GLU A 56 0.72 5.48 -10.55
CA GLU A 56 0.14 6.07 -11.77
C GLU A 56 0.13 7.61 -11.75
N ILE A 57 0.11 8.22 -10.56
CA ILE A 57 0.13 9.69 -10.40
C ILE A 57 1.55 10.23 -10.14
N HIS A 58 2.48 9.37 -9.70
CA HIS A 58 3.89 9.68 -9.39
C HIS A 58 4.84 8.63 -10.02
N PRO A 59 4.94 8.51 -11.36
CA PRO A 59 5.54 7.36 -12.02
C PRO A 59 7.08 7.37 -12.08
N THR A 60 7.75 8.15 -11.25
CA THR A 60 9.22 8.23 -11.22
C THR A 60 9.76 7.89 -9.84
N LEU A 61 10.98 7.38 -9.78
CA LEU A 61 11.64 6.96 -8.53
C LEU A 61 11.96 8.15 -7.61
N GLU A 62 12.02 9.36 -8.16
CA GLU A 62 12.18 10.59 -7.37
C GLU A 62 10.87 10.99 -6.66
N GLN A 63 9.72 10.55 -7.17
CA GLN A 63 8.40 10.91 -6.67
C GLN A 63 7.78 9.78 -5.83
N HIS A 64 7.68 8.58 -6.38
CA HIS A 64 7.11 7.43 -5.69
C HIS A 64 8.15 6.73 -4.80
N PRO A 65 7.80 6.34 -3.55
CA PRO A 65 6.49 6.53 -2.88
C PRO A 65 6.33 7.83 -2.06
N MET A 66 7.31 8.74 -2.11
CA MET A 66 7.40 9.92 -1.24
C MET A 66 6.22 10.88 -1.40
N ASP A 67 5.82 11.16 -2.64
CA ASP A 67 4.73 12.08 -2.97
C ASP A 67 3.35 11.48 -2.63
N GLY A 68 3.22 10.16 -2.46
CA GLY A 68 2.01 9.48 -1.99
C GLY A 68 1.79 9.55 -0.47
N ALA A 69 2.85 9.71 0.33
CA ALA A 69 2.73 9.71 1.80
C ALA A 69 1.77 10.77 2.38
N PRO A 70 1.72 12.03 1.89
CA PRO A 70 0.73 13.01 2.33
C PRO A 70 -0.72 12.53 2.15
N ILE A 71 -1.03 11.86 1.03
CA ILE A 71 -2.37 11.32 0.75
C ILE A 71 -2.74 10.26 1.79
N LEU A 72 -1.84 9.31 2.07
CA LEU A 72 -2.09 8.26 3.06
C LEU A 72 -2.29 8.83 4.48
N ARG A 73 -1.55 9.88 4.82
CA ARG A 73 -1.68 10.61 6.09
C ARG A 73 -3.05 11.28 6.21
N GLU A 74 -3.49 11.96 5.16
CA GLU A 74 -4.82 12.58 5.09
C GLU A 74 -5.96 11.55 5.18
N ARG A 75 -5.73 10.33 4.67
CA ARG A 75 -6.67 9.20 4.76
C ARG A 75 -6.62 8.47 6.11
N GLY A 76 -5.76 8.88 7.04
CA GLY A 76 -5.69 8.33 8.39
C GLY A 76 -4.95 7.00 8.51
N LEU A 77 -3.99 6.73 7.59
CA LEU A 77 -3.03 5.65 7.80
C LEU A 77 -2.02 6.05 8.90
N SER A 78 -1.52 5.09 9.67
CA SER A 78 -0.58 5.38 10.75
C SER A 78 0.79 5.84 10.20
N GLU A 79 1.52 6.69 10.93
CA GLU A 79 2.87 7.09 10.53
C GLU A 79 3.85 5.91 10.47
N GLU A 80 3.62 4.87 11.25
CA GLU A 80 4.41 3.64 11.23
C GLU A 80 4.21 2.87 9.91
N ASP A 81 2.96 2.72 9.48
CA ASP A 81 2.64 2.07 8.20
C ASP A 81 3.11 2.91 7.01
N ILE A 82 2.95 4.24 7.07
CA ILE A 82 3.45 5.15 6.05
C ILE A 82 4.96 5.02 5.94
N ARG A 83 5.69 5.01 7.06
CA ARG A 83 7.14 4.81 7.05
C ARG A 83 7.53 3.45 6.47
N THR A 84 6.76 2.40 6.76
CA THR A 84 6.99 1.06 6.21
C THR A 84 6.80 1.07 4.70
N ILE A 85 5.73 1.70 4.20
CA ILE A 85 5.52 1.91 2.76
C ILE A 85 6.68 2.70 2.18
N LEU A 86 7.12 3.80 2.76
CA LEU A 86 8.23 4.60 2.21
C LEU A 86 9.57 3.83 2.07
N SER A 87 9.71 2.65 2.67
CA SER A 87 10.94 1.85 2.65
C SER A 87 10.99 0.75 1.57
N HIS A 88 9.98 0.61 0.71
CA HIS A 88 9.93 -0.47 -0.28
C HIS A 88 10.65 -0.18 -1.61
N GLY A 89 11.04 1.07 -1.86
CA GLY A 89 11.71 1.53 -3.09
C GLY A 89 13.20 1.24 -3.17
#